data_AF-A0A8J7W3E6-F1
#
_entry.id   AF-A0A8J7W3E6-F1
#
_cell.length_a   1.000
_cell.length_b   1.000
_cell.length_c   1.000
_cell.angle_alpha   90.00
_cell.angle_beta   90.00
_cell.angle_gamma   90.00
#
_symmetry.space_group_name_H-M   'P 1'
#
loop_
_entity.id
_entity.type
_entity.pdbx_description
1 polymer ?
#
loop_
_entity_poly.entity_id
_entity_poly.type
_entity_poly.pdbx_seq_one_letter_code
_entity_poly.pdbx_strand_id
1 'polypeptide(L)'
;MINKIKTAQEAVAPIQDGATIMVGGFMATGTPEILIDALVEKGVKNLTVICNDAGVPGRGIGKLLTNGQIKTLIASHVGLNPEVAQKMNTDVPEDKLECILVPQGTLAERIRAGGAGLGGFLTPTGVGTIVAEGKQVINVDGKDYLLEKPLKADFALIRGSVTDEFGNTLYNEAT
;
A
#
# COMPACT_ATOMS: atom_id res chain seq x y z
N MET A 1 24.54 -14.23 -13.48
CA MET A 1 23.22 -13.62 -13.21
C MET A 1 22.66 -14.22 -11.93
N ILE A 2 21.98 -13.41 -11.11
CA ILE A 2 21.28 -13.92 -9.91
C ILE A 2 20.03 -14.66 -10.37
N ASN A 3 19.81 -15.88 -9.87
CA ASN A 3 18.55 -16.59 -10.10
C ASN A 3 17.41 -15.88 -9.34
N LYS A 4 16.43 -15.37 -10.09
CA LYS A 4 15.28 -14.61 -9.56
C LYS A 4 14.05 -15.49 -9.27
N ILE A 5 14.05 -16.75 -9.71
CA ILE A 5 12.92 -17.67 -9.53
C ILE A 5 12.99 -18.26 -8.13
N LYS A 6 11.90 -18.08 -7.36
CA LYS A 6 11.78 -18.46 -5.95
C LYS A 6 10.38 -19.00 -5.67
N THR A 7 10.25 -19.80 -4.62
CA THR A 7 8.94 -20.13 -4.05
C THR A 7 8.36 -18.91 -3.33
N ALA A 8 7.06 -18.94 -3.03
CA ALA A 8 6.41 -17.84 -2.30
C ALA A 8 7.02 -17.63 -0.91
N GLN A 9 7.30 -18.72 -0.19
CA GLN A 9 7.92 -18.71 1.14
C GLN A 9 9.33 -18.13 1.10
N GLU A 10 10.13 -18.49 0.10
CA GLU A 10 11.46 -17.90 -0.11
C GLU A 10 11.37 -16.41 -0.43
N ALA A 11 10.39 -15.99 -1.25
CA ALA A 11 10.21 -14.60 -1.65
C ALA A 11 9.83 -13.70 -0.46
N VAL A 12 8.99 -14.18 0.47
CA VAL A 12 8.58 -13.40 1.65
C VAL A 12 9.51 -13.57 2.86
N ALA A 13 10.44 -14.53 2.84
CA ALA A 13 11.39 -14.78 3.93
C ALA A 13 12.18 -13.53 4.41
N PRO A 14 12.57 -12.57 3.55
CA PRO A 14 13.26 -11.36 3.99
C PRO A 14 12.39 -10.33 4.71
N ILE A 15 11.06 -10.35 4.53
CA ILE A 15 10.14 -9.34 5.11
C ILE A 15 10.05 -9.56 6.62
N GLN A 16 10.53 -8.63 7.44
CA GLN A 16 10.50 -8.77 8.91
C GLN A 16 9.34 -7.99 9.53
N ASP A 17 9.09 -8.20 10.82
CA ASP A 17 8.19 -7.36 11.60
C ASP A 17 8.55 -5.88 11.46
N GLY A 18 7.53 -5.02 11.36
CA GLY A 18 7.75 -3.58 11.19
C GLY A 18 8.07 -3.13 9.77
N ALA A 19 8.20 -4.05 8.81
CA ALA A 19 8.47 -3.68 7.42
C ALA A 19 7.33 -2.86 6.81
N THR A 20 7.70 -1.93 5.94
CA THR A 20 6.77 -1.22 5.07
C THR A 20 6.68 -1.96 3.73
N ILE A 21 5.48 -2.34 3.34
CA ILE A 21 5.23 -3.07 2.10
C ILE A 21 4.23 -2.32 1.20
N MET A 22 4.51 -2.29 -0.09
CA MET A 22 3.53 -1.93 -1.11
C MET A 22 2.87 -3.20 -1.66
N VAL A 23 1.56 -3.19 -1.80
CA VAL A 23 0.81 -4.33 -2.36
C VAL A 23 -0.01 -3.86 -3.55
N GLY A 24 0.20 -4.50 -4.70
CA GLY A 24 -0.55 -4.24 -5.92
C GLY A 24 -2.01 -4.70 -5.83
N GLY A 25 -2.83 -4.10 -6.70
CA GLY A 25 -4.21 -4.49 -6.95
C GLY A 25 -5.25 -3.42 -6.61
N PHE A 26 -6.46 -3.65 -7.09
CA PHE A 26 -7.65 -2.82 -6.93
C PHE A 26 -8.84 -3.73 -6.60
N MET A 27 -9.37 -3.64 -5.37
CA MET A 27 -10.43 -4.53 -4.88
C MET A 27 -10.07 -6.02 -5.01
N ALA A 28 -8.83 -6.38 -4.62
CA ALA A 28 -8.20 -7.70 -4.79
C ALA A 28 -7.94 -8.14 -6.26
N THR A 29 -8.39 -7.40 -7.27
CA THR A 29 -8.02 -7.65 -8.67
C THR A 29 -6.57 -7.22 -8.87
N GLY A 30 -5.73 -8.09 -9.42
CA GLY A 30 -4.29 -7.82 -9.55
C GLY A 30 -3.48 -7.96 -8.25
N THR A 31 -4.10 -8.37 -7.14
CA THR A 31 -3.36 -8.64 -5.91
C THR A 31 -2.57 -9.95 -6.00
N PRO A 32 -1.31 -10.00 -5.53
CA PRO A 32 -0.50 -11.22 -5.52
C PRO A 32 -0.92 -12.16 -4.38
N GLU A 33 -2.09 -12.78 -4.51
CA GLU A 33 -2.72 -13.64 -3.47
C GLU A 33 -1.77 -14.72 -2.93
N ILE A 34 -0.97 -15.37 -3.78
CA ILE A 34 -0.01 -16.41 -3.36
C ILE A 34 1.05 -15.84 -2.40
N LEU A 35 1.54 -14.63 -2.65
CA LEU A 35 2.52 -14.00 -1.75
C LEU A 35 1.85 -13.49 -0.47
N ILE A 36 0.59 -13.06 -0.55
CA ILE A 36 -0.18 -12.69 0.63
C ILE A 36 -0.40 -13.90 1.53
N ASP A 37 -0.80 -15.04 0.99
CA ASP A 37 -1.00 -16.27 1.76
C ASP A 37 0.29 -16.72 2.44
N ALA A 38 1.43 -16.68 1.73
CA ALA A 38 2.74 -16.97 2.32
C ALA A 38 3.11 -15.98 3.45
N LEU A 39 2.76 -14.70 3.32
CA LEU A 39 3.00 -13.69 4.36
C LEU A 39 2.07 -13.87 5.56
N VAL A 40 0.84 -14.34 5.33
CA VAL A 40 -0.12 -14.71 6.37
C VAL A 40 0.42 -15.89 7.19
N GLU A 41 0.84 -16.96 6.52
CA GLU A 41 1.44 -18.14 7.16
C GLU A 41 2.71 -17.78 7.94
N LYS A 42 3.54 -16.89 7.40
CA LYS A 42 4.76 -16.43 8.06
C LYS A 42 4.47 -15.70 9.38
N GLY A 43 3.29 -15.06 9.49
CA GLY A 43 2.83 -14.46 10.73
C GLY A 43 3.57 -13.19 11.16
N VAL A 44 4.29 -12.51 10.25
CA VAL A 44 4.98 -11.25 10.55
C VAL A 44 3.99 -10.18 11.00
N LYS A 45 4.40 -9.35 11.96
CA LYS A 45 3.55 -8.37 12.64
C LYS A 45 4.01 -6.95 12.39
N ASN A 46 3.17 -6.01 12.80
CA ASN A 46 3.47 -4.57 12.79
C ASN A 46 3.78 -4.00 11.40
N LEU A 47 3.22 -4.57 10.34
CA LEU A 47 3.46 -4.09 8.98
C LEU A 47 2.85 -2.71 8.77
N THR A 48 3.55 -1.89 7.99
CA THR A 48 2.94 -0.73 7.32
C THR A 48 2.58 -1.15 5.90
N VAL A 49 1.29 -1.18 5.57
CA VAL A 49 0.81 -1.60 4.26
C VAL A 49 0.36 -0.39 3.46
N ILE A 50 0.91 -0.26 2.26
CA ILE A 50 0.55 0.76 1.27
C ILE A 50 -0.16 0.05 0.12
N CYS A 51 -1.43 0.38 -0.11
CA CYS A 51 -2.23 -0.22 -1.18
C CYS A 51 -3.33 0.75 -1.63
N ASN A 52 -3.99 0.43 -2.74
CA ASN A 52 -5.11 1.25 -3.20
C ASN A 52 -6.28 1.21 -2.20
N ASP A 53 -6.64 0.00 -1.75
CA ASP A 53 -7.79 -0.25 -0.89
C ASP A 53 -7.56 -1.38 0.12
N ALA A 54 -8.41 -1.43 1.16
CA ALA A 54 -8.37 -2.44 2.22
C ALA A 54 -8.89 -3.84 1.81
N GLY A 55 -9.23 -4.05 0.53
CA GLY A 55 -9.87 -5.27 0.05
C GLY A 55 -11.20 -5.56 0.76
N VAL A 56 -11.44 -6.84 0.99
CA VAL A 56 -12.57 -7.38 1.77
C VAL A 56 -12.03 -8.50 2.69
N PRO A 57 -12.71 -8.84 3.79
CA PRO A 57 -12.29 -9.95 4.64
C PRO A 57 -12.02 -11.23 3.85
N GLY A 58 -10.90 -11.88 4.13
CA GLY A 58 -10.49 -13.13 3.47
C GLY A 58 -9.92 -13.00 2.05
N ARG A 59 -9.77 -11.79 1.48
CA ARG A 59 -9.14 -11.58 0.16
C ARG A 59 -8.09 -10.48 0.16
N GLY A 60 -7.04 -10.66 -0.63
CA GLY A 60 -5.93 -9.73 -0.71
C GLY A 60 -5.41 -9.31 0.67
N ILE A 61 -5.11 -8.02 0.86
CA ILE A 61 -4.61 -7.53 2.15
C ILE A 61 -5.62 -7.65 3.30
N GLY A 62 -6.90 -7.89 3.02
CA GLY A 62 -7.89 -8.21 4.04
C GLY A 62 -7.51 -9.43 4.86
N LYS A 63 -6.81 -10.43 4.28
CA LYS A 63 -6.28 -11.59 5.02
C LYS A 63 -5.27 -11.19 6.09
N LEU A 64 -4.36 -10.27 5.76
CA LEU A 64 -3.36 -9.73 6.70
C LEU A 64 -4.01 -8.90 7.81
N LEU A 65 -5.06 -8.15 7.47
CA LEU A 65 -5.82 -7.37 8.44
C LEU A 65 -6.52 -8.28 9.46
N THR A 66 -7.25 -9.29 8.98
CA THR A 66 -7.93 -10.29 9.83
C THR A 66 -6.93 -11.02 10.72
N ASN A 67 -5.74 -11.35 10.20
CA ASN A 67 -4.68 -12.01 10.97
C ASN A 67 -3.90 -11.06 11.90
N GLY A 68 -4.32 -9.80 12.03
CA GLY A 68 -3.69 -8.82 12.94
C GLY A 68 -2.22 -8.56 12.62
N GLN A 69 -1.86 -8.50 11.34
CA GLN A 69 -0.47 -8.30 10.89
C GLN A 69 -0.17 -6.85 10.51
N ILE A 70 -1.21 -6.03 10.33
CA ILE A 70 -1.09 -4.64 9.88
C ILE A 70 -1.23 -3.71 11.09
N LYS A 71 -0.22 -2.85 11.30
CA LYS A 71 -0.25 -1.78 12.30
C LYS A 71 -0.65 -0.44 11.67
N THR A 72 -0.15 -0.16 10.47
CA THR A 72 -0.47 1.07 9.74
C THR A 72 -0.93 0.73 8.33
N LEU A 73 -2.07 1.27 7.92
CA LEU A 73 -2.63 1.15 6.58
C LEU A 73 -2.65 2.52 5.91
N ILE A 74 -1.95 2.65 4.77
CA ILE A 74 -1.99 3.83 3.92
C ILE A 74 -2.76 3.44 2.66
N ALA A 75 -3.98 3.96 2.52
CA ALA A 75 -4.88 3.59 1.43
C ALA A 75 -5.72 4.76 0.94
N SER A 76 -6.39 4.57 -0.19
CA SER A 76 -7.32 5.57 -0.74
C SER A 76 -8.78 5.28 -0.43
N HIS A 77 -9.11 4.00 -0.20
CA HIS A 77 -10.46 3.56 0.10
C HIS A 77 -10.47 2.35 1.03
N VAL A 78 -11.31 2.36 2.07
CA VAL A 78 -11.38 1.27 3.06
C VAL A 78 -12.80 0.78 3.34
N GLY A 79 -13.81 1.42 2.77
CA GLY A 79 -15.22 1.24 3.18
C GLY A 79 -15.82 -0.17 2.95
N LEU A 80 -15.18 -1.02 2.15
CA LEU A 80 -15.64 -2.38 1.88
C LEU A 80 -15.06 -3.42 2.85
N ASN A 81 -14.14 -3.03 3.72
CA ASN A 81 -13.61 -3.88 4.77
C ASN A 81 -14.03 -3.34 6.16
N PRO A 82 -15.08 -3.90 6.78
CA PRO A 82 -15.59 -3.39 8.06
C PRO A 82 -14.58 -3.53 9.21
N GLU A 83 -13.62 -4.45 9.10
CA GLU A 83 -12.58 -4.65 10.11
C GLU A 83 -11.67 -3.42 10.26
N VAL A 84 -11.52 -2.60 9.20
CA VAL A 84 -10.74 -1.35 9.29
C VAL A 84 -11.37 -0.41 10.30
N ALA A 85 -12.68 -0.14 10.19
CA ALA A 85 -13.37 0.73 11.11
C ALA A 85 -13.40 0.16 12.53
N GLN A 86 -13.55 -1.16 12.69
CA GLN A 86 -13.49 -1.82 13.99
C GLN A 86 -12.12 -1.65 14.65
N LYS A 87 -11.03 -1.92 13.92
CA LYS A 87 -9.66 -1.82 14.43
C LYS A 87 -9.17 -0.38 14.63
N MET A 88 -9.71 0.60 13.91
CA MET A 88 -9.40 2.01 14.17
C MET A 88 -10.00 2.49 15.51
N ASN A 89 -11.18 1.99 15.86
CA ASN A 89 -11.98 2.45 17.00
C ASN A 89 -11.89 1.52 18.22
N THR A 90 -11.04 0.50 18.19
CA THR A 90 -10.83 -0.39 19.34
C THR A 90 -10.03 0.31 20.44
N ASP A 91 -10.36 -0.04 21.69
CA ASP A 91 -9.60 0.37 22.88
C ASP A 91 -8.46 -0.60 23.20
N VAL A 92 -8.37 -1.73 22.51
CA VAL A 92 -7.31 -2.75 22.65
C VAL A 92 -6.06 -2.28 21.89
N PRO A 93 -4.98 -1.84 22.55
CA PRO A 93 -3.86 -1.18 21.87
C PRO A 93 -3.14 -2.05 20.85
N GLU A 94 -3.01 -3.35 21.11
CA GLU A 94 -2.36 -4.33 20.22
C GLU A 94 -3.15 -4.61 18.93
N ASP A 95 -4.46 -4.37 18.93
CA ASP A 95 -5.34 -4.53 17.77
C ASP A 95 -5.57 -3.22 17.01
N LYS A 96 -5.06 -2.11 17.54
CA LYS A 96 -5.34 -0.78 17.02
C LYS A 96 -4.64 -0.55 15.68
N LEU A 97 -5.44 -0.25 14.66
CA LEU A 97 -4.97 0.08 13.32
C LEU A 97 -4.87 1.59 13.16
N GLU A 98 -3.69 2.09 12.78
CA GLU A 98 -3.54 3.43 12.22
C GLU A 98 -3.94 3.40 10.75
N CYS A 99 -4.97 4.16 10.35
CA CYS A 99 -5.40 4.25 8.96
C CYS A 99 -5.22 5.67 8.43
N ILE A 100 -4.39 5.82 7.40
CA ILE A 100 -4.08 7.09 6.75
C ILE A 100 -4.74 7.07 5.37
N LEU A 101 -5.81 7.85 5.22
CA LEU A 101 -6.51 8.00 3.95
C LEU A 101 -5.83 9.05 3.07
N VAL A 102 -5.47 8.66 1.85
CA VAL A 102 -4.81 9.51 0.86
C VAL A 102 -5.63 9.48 -0.43
N PRO A 103 -5.94 10.63 -1.06
CA PRO A 103 -6.62 10.62 -2.35
C PRO A 103 -5.91 9.72 -3.36
N GLN A 104 -6.65 8.90 -4.11
CA GLN A 104 -6.08 7.84 -4.94
C GLN A 104 -5.01 8.34 -5.93
N GLY A 105 -5.27 9.45 -6.63
CA GLY A 105 -4.29 10.06 -7.53
C GLY A 105 -3.04 10.57 -6.82
N THR A 106 -3.20 11.15 -5.63
CA THR A 106 -2.09 11.56 -4.78
C THR A 106 -1.27 10.36 -4.31
N LEU A 107 -1.92 9.28 -3.88
CA LEU A 107 -1.24 8.04 -3.46
C LEU A 107 -0.38 7.48 -4.60
N ALA A 108 -0.94 7.35 -5.79
CA ALA A 108 -0.23 6.89 -6.97
C ALA A 108 0.98 7.78 -7.31
N GLU A 109 0.80 9.10 -7.28
CA GLU A 109 1.87 10.04 -7.60
C GLU A 109 2.95 10.09 -6.52
N ARG A 110 2.60 9.89 -5.24
CA ARG A 110 3.59 9.74 -4.15
C ARG A 110 4.46 8.49 -4.35
N ILE A 111 3.87 7.37 -4.76
CA ILE A 111 4.60 6.15 -5.11
C ILE A 111 5.52 6.40 -6.32
N ARG A 112 4.97 6.99 -7.40
CA ARG A 112 5.74 7.33 -8.61
C ARG A 112 6.93 8.24 -8.30
N ALA A 113 6.71 9.31 -7.54
CA ALA A 113 7.74 10.24 -7.11
C ALA A 113 8.83 9.54 -6.29
N GLY A 114 8.45 8.61 -5.40
CA GLY A 114 9.38 7.79 -4.62
C GLY A 114 10.27 6.91 -5.48
N GLY A 115 9.70 6.22 -6.48
CA GLY A 115 10.43 5.38 -7.42
C GLY A 115 11.31 6.17 -8.40
N ALA A 116 10.91 7.41 -8.75
CA ALA A 116 11.65 8.29 -9.64
C ALA A 116 12.72 9.15 -8.94
N GLY A 117 12.82 9.09 -7.60
CA GLY A 117 13.80 9.89 -6.85
C GLY A 117 13.46 11.38 -6.72
N LEU A 118 12.19 11.76 -6.86
CA LEU A 118 11.74 13.15 -6.69
C LEU A 118 11.52 13.48 -5.21
N GLY A 119 11.80 14.72 -4.81
CA GLY A 119 11.61 15.20 -3.43
C GLY A 119 10.17 15.51 -3.03
N GLY A 120 9.26 15.63 -4.02
CA GLY A 120 7.85 15.92 -3.84
C GLY A 120 7.21 16.42 -5.13
N PHE A 121 5.91 16.70 -5.09
CA PHE A 121 5.14 17.26 -6.21
C PHE A 121 4.01 18.15 -5.69
N LEU A 122 3.49 19.02 -6.57
CA LEU A 122 2.37 19.90 -6.28
C LEU A 122 1.09 19.33 -6.87
N THR A 123 0.03 19.23 -6.07
CA THR A 123 -1.29 18.80 -6.53
C THR A 123 -2.41 19.66 -5.96
N PRO A 124 -3.43 20.03 -6.75
CA PRO A 124 -4.61 20.73 -6.22
C PRO A 124 -5.54 19.80 -5.43
N THR A 125 -5.33 18.47 -5.51
CA THR A 125 -6.17 17.47 -4.86
C THR A 125 -6.09 17.60 -3.34
N GLY A 126 -7.23 17.89 -2.70
CA GLY A 126 -7.33 18.01 -1.24
C GLY A 126 -7.18 19.43 -0.70
N VAL A 127 -6.92 20.43 -1.55
CA VAL A 127 -6.94 21.84 -1.14
C VAL A 127 -8.33 22.17 -0.56
N GLY A 128 -8.36 22.82 0.61
CA GLY A 128 -9.59 23.19 1.31
C GLY A 128 -10.31 22.04 2.01
N THR A 129 -9.71 20.85 2.12
CA THR A 129 -10.27 19.71 2.86
C THR A 129 -9.34 19.27 4.00
N ILE A 130 -9.79 18.31 4.81
CA ILE A 130 -8.99 17.67 5.87
C ILE A 130 -7.65 17.10 5.34
N VAL A 131 -7.57 16.75 4.05
CA VAL A 131 -6.34 16.26 3.41
C VAL A 131 -5.23 17.30 3.42
N ALA A 132 -5.55 18.60 3.45
CA ALA A 132 -4.59 19.69 3.51
C ALA A 132 -3.99 19.93 4.90
N GLU A 133 -4.60 19.38 5.97
CA GLU A 133 -4.15 19.61 7.33
C GLU A 133 -2.70 19.15 7.54
N GLY A 134 -1.88 20.02 8.13
CA GLY A 134 -0.45 19.77 8.36
C GLY A 134 0.43 19.77 7.10
N LYS A 135 -0.11 20.04 5.91
CA LYS A 135 0.65 20.12 4.65
C LYS A 135 0.95 21.57 4.27
N GLN A 136 2.05 21.74 3.54
CA GLN A 136 2.41 23.04 2.98
C GLN A 136 1.54 23.34 1.76
N VAL A 137 0.96 24.53 1.73
CA VAL A 137 0.25 25.08 0.57
C VAL A 137 1.19 25.98 -0.21
N ILE A 138 1.26 25.81 -1.52
CA ILE A 138 2.07 26.62 -2.43
C ILE A 138 1.15 27.21 -3.51
N ASN A 139 1.15 28.54 -3.64
CA ASN A 139 0.45 29.23 -4.71
C ASN A 139 1.34 29.26 -5.96
N VAL A 140 0.79 28.82 -7.09
CA VAL A 140 1.42 28.88 -8.42
C VAL A 140 0.43 29.55 -9.35
N ASP A 141 0.80 30.71 -9.90
CA ASP A 141 -0.01 31.50 -10.83
C ASP A 141 -1.45 31.76 -10.35
N GLY A 142 -1.60 32.09 -9.06
CA GLY A 142 -2.89 32.42 -8.46
C GLY A 142 -3.73 31.20 -8.05
N LYS A 143 -3.20 29.98 -8.19
CA LYS A 143 -3.86 28.74 -7.76
C LYS A 143 -3.08 28.04 -6.67
N ASP A 144 -3.77 27.59 -5.64
CA ASP A 144 -3.19 26.86 -4.52
C ASP A 144 -3.02 25.36 -4.82
N TYR A 145 -1.89 24.81 -4.37
CA TYR A 145 -1.53 23.41 -4.46
C TYR A 145 -1.00 22.91 -3.12
N LEU A 146 -1.19 21.63 -2.83
CA LEU A 146 -0.54 20.96 -1.71
C LEU A 146 0.81 20.40 -2.16
N LEU A 147 1.85 20.59 -1.34
CA LEU A 147 3.12 19.89 -1.47
C LEU A 147 3.00 18.48 -0.88
N GLU A 148 3.05 17.48 -1.74
CA GLU A 148 3.01 16.06 -1.36
C GLU A 148 4.40 15.44 -1.43
N LYS A 149 4.73 14.62 -0.42
CA LYS A 149 6.05 13.97 -0.28
C LYS A 149 6.04 12.55 -0.87
N PRO A 150 7.16 12.09 -1.44
CA PRO A 150 7.26 10.73 -1.98
C PRO A 150 6.95 9.66 -0.92
N LEU A 151 6.47 8.52 -1.38
CA LEU A 151 6.21 7.35 -0.55
C LEU A 151 7.11 6.20 -1.02
N LYS A 152 7.77 5.53 -0.08
CA LYS A 152 8.67 4.39 -0.32
C LYS A 152 8.30 3.24 0.61
N ALA A 153 8.72 2.04 0.23
CA ALA A 153 8.54 0.82 1.00
C ALA A 153 9.81 -0.02 0.93
N ASP A 154 9.99 -0.91 1.90
CA ASP A 154 11.09 -1.87 1.94
C ASP A 154 10.90 -2.96 0.87
N PHE A 155 9.64 -3.34 0.64
CA PHE A 155 9.26 -4.36 -0.35
C PHE A 155 8.03 -3.94 -1.15
N ALA A 156 7.93 -4.44 -2.38
CA ALA A 156 6.73 -4.36 -3.21
C ALA A 156 6.29 -5.76 -3.64
N LEU A 157 5.06 -6.12 -3.31
CA LEU A 157 4.42 -7.36 -3.76
C LEU A 157 3.53 -7.01 -4.95
N ILE A 158 3.93 -7.50 -6.12
CA ILE A 158 3.23 -7.25 -7.39
C ILE A 158 2.83 -8.57 -8.03
N ARG A 159 1.73 -8.53 -8.78
CA ARG A 159 1.32 -9.60 -9.69
C ARG A 159 1.41 -9.07 -11.10
N GLY A 160 2.12 -9.77 -11.96
CA GLY A 160 2.05 -9.59 -13.41
C GLY A 160 1.30 -10.75 -14.06
N SER A 161 0.86 -10.55 -15.30
CA SER A 161 0.25 -11.61 -16.11
C SER A 161 1.30 -12.56 -16.70
N VAL A 162 2.38 -12.02 -17.26
CA VAL A 162 3.50 -12.79 -17.81
C VAL A 162 4.80 -12.12 -17.37
N THR A 163 5.74 -12.89 -16.86
CA THR A 163 7.06 -12.40 -16.44
C THR A 163 8.14 -13.33 -16.98
N ASP A 164 9.14 -12.79 -17.66
CA ASP A 164 10.29 -13.58 -18.11
C ASP A 164 11.33 -13.79 -17.00
N GLU A 165 12.36 -14.61 -17.25
CA GLU A 165 13.40 -14.90 -16.26
C GLU A 165 14.26 -13.67 -15.87
N PHE A 166 14.25 -12.63 -16.71
CA PHE A 166 14.94 -11.37 -16.43
C PHE A 166 14.10 -10.44 -15.55
N GLY A 167 12.80 -10.71 -15.41
CA GLY A 167 11.85 -9.91 -14.65
C GLY A 167 11.14 -8.84 -15.48
N ASN A 168 11.16 -8.93 -16.82
CA ASN A 168 10.31 -8.09 -17.65
C ASN A 168 8.88 -8.59 -17.53
N THR A 169 7.97 -7.70 -17.18
CA THR A 169 6.59 -8.05 -16.80
C THR A 169 5.58 -7.40 -17.73
N LEU A 170 4.66 -8.20 -18.25
CA LEU A 170 3.47 -7.75 -18.96
C LEU A 170 2.25 -7.85 -18.06
N TYR A 171 1.39 -6.85 -18.16
CA TYR A 171 0.08 -6.81 -17.54
C TYR A 171 -1.00 -6.92 -18.63
N ASN A 172 -2.02 -7.74 -18.42
CA ASN A 172 -3.26 -7.84 -19.15
C ASN A 172 -4.37 -7.14 -18.35
N GLU A 173 -4.81 -5.99 -18.85
CA GLU A 173 -5.80 -5.13 -18.18
C GLU A 173 -5.40 -4.82 -16.72
N ALA A 174 -6.13 -5.39 -15.75
CA ALA A 174 -5.90 -5.17 -14.33
C ALA A 174 -5.01 -6.25 -13.66
N THR A 175 -4.23 -7.02 -14.43
CA THR A 175 -3.35 -8.10 -13.91
C THR A 175 -2.02 -8.19 -14.60
#